data_AF-A0A1G9SR93-F1
#
_entry.id   AF-A0A1G9SR93-F1
#
_cell.length_a   1.000
_cell.length_b   1.000
_cell.length_c   1.000
_cell.angle_alpha   90.00
_cell.angle_beta   90.00
_cell.angle_gamma   90.00
#
_symmetry.space_group_name_H-M   'P 1'
#
loop_
_entity.id
_entity.type
_entity.pdbx_description
1 polymer ?
#
loop_
_entity_poly.entity_id
_entity_poly.type
_entity_poly.pdbx_seq_one_letter_code
_entity_poly.pdbx_strand_id
1 'polypeptide(L)'
;MRYIALLDSNRPIENPLMVVRVDDGREEAYVPGCGWEQCDPLCRTWFINVAITEEQALALLPNLEPTGPLEDRDPERSELRMYAHEGYHEDTYYYAIETDEYPFDNPLTVLRRHWLTDREMHYTTELRWERGSVEGRRARISTADADKVKDIVAMRVSGDATHRYYVITNPFEPDVDNPALIARERIGWGSEYHEHYNGGWIGSNAIYSVGNGFVNGELTPVKAERAARLVQSWTPRPEGTRVRYFACFDGRDAPRLLVRVREESGGLRVAEYRPEDGGWYLGDMGSYRRDYDLVEISEEAGAGWASGLRRYQRGQA
;
A
#
# COMPACT_ATOMS: atom_id res chain seq x y z
N MET A 1 -18.75 -34.37 34.72
CA MET A 1 -17.44 -33.86 34.28
C MET A 1 -16.33 -34.90 34.36
N ARG A 2 -15.56 -35.08 33.27
CA ARG A 2 -14.33 -35.90 33.19
C ARG A 2 -13.17 -35.01 32.77
N TYR A 3 -11.95 -35.30 33.22
CA TYR A 3 -10.75 -34.54 32.84
C TYR A 3 -9.75 -35.41 32.09
N ILE A 4 -9.08 -34.80 31.11
CA ILE A 4 -8.11 -35.45 30.21
C ILE A 4 -6.88 -34.56 30.11
N ALA A 5 -5.70 -35.09 30.40
CA ALA A 5 -4.43 -34.50 30.02
C ALA A 5 -4.08 -34.94 28.60
N LEU A 6 -3.79 -33.99 27.72
CA LEU A 6 -3.28 -34.25 26.39
C LEU A 6 -1.76 -34.13 26.40
N LEU A 7 -1.07 -35.19 26.00
CA LEU A 7 0.39 -35.25 25.95
C LEU A 7 0.87 -35.31 24.50
N ASP A 8 2.00 -34.65 24.22
CA ASP A 8 2.82 -35.04 23.06
C ASP A 8 3.60 -36.32 23.39
N SER A 9 4.31 -36.90 22.42
CA SER A 9 4.98 -38.20 22.60
C SER A 9 6.07 -38.22 23.67
N ASN A 10 6.55 -37.06 24.14
CA ASN A 10 7.72 -36.93 25.01
C ASN A 10 7.43 -36.24 26.35
N ARG A 11 6.22 -35.69 26.56
CA ARG A 11 5.86 -35.01 27.80
C ARG A 11 5.36 -35.97 28.88
N PRO A 12 5.82 -35.82 30.14
CA PRO A 12 5.26 -36.54 31.27
C PRO A 12 3.90 -35.95 31.68
N ILE A 13 3.09 -36.71 32.42
CA ILE A 13 1.73 -36.30 32.80
C ILE A 13 1.71 -35.09 33.74
N GLU A 14 2.82 -34.85 34.45
CA GLU A 14 3.02 -33.70 35.34
C GLU A 14 3.20 -32.39 34.57
N ASN A 15 3.46 -32.44 33.27
CA ASN A 15 3.55 -31.27 32.37
C ASN A 15 2.84 -31.56 31.04
N PRO A 16 1.50 -31.69 31.06
CA PRO A 16 0.75 -32.01 29.86
C PRO A 16 0.73 -30.81 28.92
N LEU A 17 0.46 -31.07 27.64
CA LEU A 17 0.32 -30.02 26.66
C LEU A 17 -0.94 -29.16 26.95
N MET A 18 -1.99 -29.82 27.40
CA MET A 18 -3.29 -29.21 27.62
C MET A 18 -4.10 -30.06 28.59
N VAL A 19 -5.00 -29.42 29.34
CA VAL A 19 -6.01 -30.11 30.14
C VAL A 19 -7.37 -29.83 29.53
N VAL A 20 -8.13 -30.90 29.23
CA VAL A 20 -9.47 -30.85 28.67
C VAL A 20 -10.47 -31.34 29.73
N ARG A 21 -11.55 -30.62 29.93
CA ARG A 21 -12.72 -31.09 30.69
C ARG A 21 -13.84 -31.44 29.73
N VAL A 22 -14.55 -32.52 30.01
CA VAL A 22 -15.65 -33.04 29.21
C VAL A 22 -16.90 -33.12 30.07
N ASP A 23 -17.94 -32.38 29.69
CA ASP A 23 -19.23 -32.38 30.37
C ASP A 23 -20.38 -32.43 29.36
N ASP A 24 -21.21 -33.46 29.47
CA ASP A 24 -22.42 -33.69 28.65
C ASP A 24 -22.27 -33.39 27.14
N GLY A 25 -21.18 -33.89 26.53
CA GLY A 25 -20.90 -33.72 25.10
C GLY A 25 -20.23 -32.41 24.71
N ARG A 26 -19.99 -31.50 25.67
CA ARG A 26 -19.15 -30.32 25.51
C ARG A 26 -17.74 -30.61 26.01
N GLU A 27 -16.76 -30.26 25.19
CA GLU A 27 -15.35 -30.37 25.54
C GLU A 27 -14.75 -28.98 25.63
N GLU A 28 -14.02 -28.72 26.70
CA GLU A 28 -13.36 -27.43 26.93
C GLU A 28 -11.91 -27.65 27.31
N ALA A 29 -11.01 -26.90 26.69
CA ALA A 29 -9.59 -26.89 26.99
C ALA A 29 -9.25 -25.71 27.89
N TYR A 30 -8.34 -25.92 28.85
CA TYR A 30 -7.81 -24.82 29.64
C TYR A 30 -6.69 -24.11 28.89
N VAL A 31 -6.86 -22.80 28.68
CA VAL A 31 -5.89 -21.90 28.06
C VAL A 31 -5.33 -20.97 29.15
N PRO A 32 -4.03 -21.03 29.45
CA PRO A 32 -3.40 -20.12 30.42
C PRO A 32 -3.72 -18.65 30.10
N GLY A 33 -4.27 -17.92 31.07
CA GLY A 33 -4.67 -16.52 30.91
C GLY A 33 -6.10 -16.27 30.42
N CYS A 34 -6.71 -17.22 29.69
CA CYS A 34 -8.09 -17.08 29.17
C CYS A 34 -9.11 -17.94 29.93
N GLY A 35 -8.67 -19.02 30.59
CA GLY A 35 -9.55 -19.93 31.31
C GLY A 35 -10.00 -21.12 30.46
N TRP A 36 -11.24 -21.58 30.64
CA TRP A 36 -11.79 -22.72 29.90
C TRP A 36 -12.45 -22.27 28.61
N GLU A 37 -11.94 -22.75 27.48
CA GLU A 37 -12.43 -22.43 26.14
C GLU A 37 -12.95 -23.67 25.43
N GLN A 38 -13.85 -23.51 24.45
CA GLN A 38 -14.34 -24.64 23.67
C GLN A 38 -13.18 -25.36 22.97
N CYS A 39 -13.06 -26.67 23.19
CA CYS A 39 -11.99 -27.48 22.61
C CYS A 39 -12.33 -27.84 21.16
N ASP A 40 -11.38 -27.67 20.23
CA ASP A 40 -11.51 -28.22 18.88
C ASP A 40 -11.58 -29.76 18.98
N PRO A 41 -12.63 -30.40 18.41
CA PRO A 41 -12.75 -31.86 18.40
C PRO A 41 -11.53 -32.62 17.86
N LEU A 42 -10.71 -31.98 17.01
CA LEU A 42 -9.49 -32.56 16.42
C LEU A 42 -8.32 -32.64 17.41
N CYS A 43 -8.27 -31.78 18.44
CA CYS A 43 -7.18 -31.77 19.42
C CYS A 43 -6.97 -33.15 20.07
N ARG A 44 -8.06 -33.86 20.38
CA ARG A 44 -7.99 -35.20 20.97
C ARG A 44 -7.48 -36.28 20.01
N THR A 45 -7.48 -36.02 18.71
CA THR A 45 -7.00 -36.99 17.71
C THR A 45 -5.49 -36.91 17.48
N TRP A 46 -4.87 -35.78 17.83
CA TRP A 46 -3.45 -35.53 17.59
C TRP A 46 -2.54 -35.87 18.78
N PHE A 47 -3.11 -36.01 19.97
CA PHE A 47 -2.37 -36.19 21.22
C PHE A 47 -2.72 -37.47 21.95
N ILE A 48 -1.82 -37.90 22.82
CA ILE A 48 -2.07 -39.01 23.75
C ILE A 48 -3.05 -38.50 24.81
N ASN A 49 -4.20 -39.17 24.92
CA ASN A 49 -5.25 -38.80 25.87
C ASN A 49 -5.06 -39.60 27.16
N VAL A 50 -4.73 -38.93 28.27
CA VAL A 50 -4.61 -39.57 29.58
C VAL A 50 -5.72 -39.06 30.49
N ALA A 51 -6.59 -39.96 30.96
CA ALA A 51 -7.64 -39.61 31.91
C ALA A 51 -7.00 -39.23 33.27
N ILE A 52 -7.43 -38.10 33.84
CA ILE A 52 -6.96 -37.59 35.13
C ILE A 52 -8.15 -37.26 36.04
N THR A 53 -7.91 -37.19 37.34
CA THR A 53 -8.92 -36.73 38.31
C THR A 53 -9.07 -35.20 38.24
N GLU A 54 -10.17 -34.68 38.78
CA GLU A 54 -10.36 -33.23 38.93
C GLU A 54 -9.27 -32.58 39.79
N GLU A 55 -8.89 -33.23 40.88
CA GLU A 55 -7.80 -32.76 41.75
C GLU A 55 -6.47 -32.66 40.98
N GLN A 56 -6.14 -33.67 40.17
CA GLN A 56 -4.97 -33.65 39.31
C GLN A 56 -5.07 -32.53 38.25
N ALA A 57 -6.22 -32.38 37.59
CA ALA A 57 -6.43 -31.33 36.60
C ALA A 57 -6.19 -29.94 37.19
N LEU A 58 -6.80 -29.64 38.33
CA LEU A 58 -6.67 -28.35 39.02
C LEU A 58 -5.24 -28.08 39.51
N ALA A 59 -4.51 -29.12 39.93
CA ALA A 59 -3.11 -28.99 40.32
C ALA A 59 -2.17 -28.67 39.14
N LEU A 60 -2.55 -29.08 37.92
CA LEU A 60 -1.75 -28.87 36.71
C LEU A 60 -1.97 -27.47 36.10
N LEU A 61 -3.16 -26.88 36.22
CA LEU A 61 -3.51 -25.62 35.53
C LEU A 61 -2.52 -24.46 35.76
N PRO A 62 -2.03 -24.19 36.99
CA PRO A 62 -1.11 -23.07 37.22
C PRO A 62 0.26 -23.26 36.56
N ASN A 63 0.63 -24.51 36.26
CA ASN A 63 1.93 -24.89 35.73
C ASN A 63 1.87 -25.25 34.24
N LEU A 64 0.71 -25.13 33.60
CA LEU A 64 0.58 -25.29 32.16
C LEU A 64 1.36 -24.16 31.48
N GLU A 65 2.53 -24.49 30.96
CA GLU A 65 3.24 -23.60 30.06
C GLU A 65 2.41 -23.42 28.79
N PRO A 66 2.32 -22.20 28.22
CA PRO A 66 1.73 -21.98 26.91
C PRO A 66 2.38 -22.95 25.93
N THR A 67 1.58 -23.80 25.30
CA THR A 67 2.13 -24.85 24.46
C THR A 67 2.44 -24.35 23.06
N GLY A 68 3.74 -24.40 22.76
CA GLY A 68 4.37 -23.99 21.50
C GLY A 68 5.32 -22.79 21.68
N PRO A 69 6.40 -22.69 20.89
CA PRO A 69 7.07 -21.41 20.69
C PRO A 69 6.03 -20.42 20.15
N LEU A 70 6.01 -19.20 20.69
CA LEU A 70 5.18 -18.08 20.21
C LEU A 70 5.34 -17.79 18.69
N GLU A 71 6.33 -18.39 18.05
CA GLU A 71 6.75 -18.16 16.67
C GLU A 71 5.99 -19.03 15.64
N ASP A 72 5.28 -20.09 16.05
CA ASP A 72 4.57 -21.04 15.15
C ASP A 72 3.03 -20.93 15.18
N ARG A 73 2.44 -19.93 15.85
CA ARG A 73 1.00 -19.68 15.75
C ARG A 73 0.68 -18.78 14.55
N ASP A 74 0.00 -19.36 13.57
CA ASP A 74 -0.99 -18.62 12.78
C ASP A 74 -2.14 -18.28 13.75
N PRO A 75 -2.39 -16.99 14.07
CA PRO A 75 -3.33 -16.63 15.13
C PRO A 75 -4.78 -16.86 14.68
N GLU A 76 -5.52 -17.71 15.41
CA GLU A 76 -6.97 -17.80 15.24
C GLU A 76 -7.67 -16.52 15.77
N ARG A 77 -8.51 -15.96 14.89
CA ARG A 77 -9.72 -15.12 15.02
C ARG A 77 -10.05 -14.30 16.29
N SER A 78 -9.76 -14.77 17.51
CA SER A 78 -10.18 -14.08 18.75
C SER A 78 -9.13 -13.08 19.24
N GLU A 79 -7.84 -13.39 19.12
CA GLU A 79 -6.77 -12.42 19.41
C GLU A 79 -6.77 -11.25 18.42
N LEU A 80 -7.10 -11.52 17.15
CA LEU A 80 -7.30 -10.51 16.10
C LEU A 80 -8.39 -9.47 16.48
N ARG A 81 -9.48 -9.89 17.12
CA ARG A 81 -10.50 -8.91 17.57
C ARG A 81 -10.01 -7.97 18.67
N MET A 82 -9.01 -8.38 19.45
CA MET A 82 -8.47 -7.57 20.53
C MET A 82 -7.42 -6.57 20.00
N TYR A 83 -6.64 -6.96 18.99
CA TYR A 83 -5.66 -6.10 18.31
C TYR A 83 -6.26 -5.14 17.29
N ALA A 84 -7.44 -5.44 16.73
CA ALA A 84 -8.21 -4.53 15.88
C ALA A 84 -8.56 -3.20 16.59
N HIS A 85 -8.56 -3.18 17.93
CA HIS A 85 -8.81 -1.95 18.69
C HIS A 85 -7.59 -1.00 18.73
N GLU A 86 -6.39 -1.49 18.38
CA GLU A 86 -5.11 -0.76 18.42
C GLU A 86 -4.60 -0.29 17.05
N GLY A 87 -5.38 -0.45 15.97
CA GLY A 87 -5.07 0.15 14.67
C GLY A 87 -4.20 -0.68 13.72
N TYR A 88 -4.11 -2.00 13.92
CA TYR A 88 -3.52 -2.91 12.94
C TYR A 88 -4.52 -3.14 11.78
N HIS A 89 -4.08 -2.95 10.53
CA HIS A 89 -4.86 -3.36 9.35
C HIS A 89 -4.67 -4.87 9.11
N GLU A 90 -5.57 -5.69 9.68
CA GLU A 90 -5.35 -7.11 10.02
C GLU A 90 -5.38 -8.14 8.88
N ASP A 91 -5.39 -7.74 7.60
CA ASP A 91 -5.54 -8.72 6.52
C ASP A 91 -4.22 -9.24 5.93
N THR A 92 -3.06 -8.79 6.41
CA THR A 92 -1.78 -9.02 5.73
C THR A 92 -0.61 -9.34 6.66
N TYR A 93 0.10 -10.42 6.36
CA TYR A 93 1.40 -10.77 6.96
C TYR A 93 2.55 -10.16 6.16
N TYR A 94 3.60 -9.70 6.85
CA TYR A 94 4.81 -9.16 6.23
C TYR A 94 6.02 -10.08 6.45
N TYR A 95 6.87 -10.17 5.45
CA TYR A 95 8.10 -10.97 5.47
C TYR A 95 9.24 -10.16 4.86
N ALA A 96 10.39 -10.10 5.51
CA ALA A 96 11.64 -9.73 4.87
C ALA A 96 12.12 -10.89 4.00
N ILE A 97 12.57 -10.60 2.78
CA ILE A 97 13.17 -11.58 1.88
C ILE A 97 14.68 -11.45 1.95
N GLU A 98 15.32 -12.52 2.39
CA GLU A 98 16.78 -12.60 2.54
C GLU A 98 17.40 -13.47 1.45
N THR A 99 18.59 -13.08 1.03
CA THR A 99 19.45 -13.87 0.12
C THR A 99 20.88 -13.79 0.62
N ASP A 100 21.80 -14.58 0.06
CA ASP A 100 23.22 -14.51 0.42
C ASP A 100 23.82 -13.10 0.20
N GLU A 101 23.28 -12.34 -0.76
CA GLU A 101 23.67 -10.95 -1.05
C GLU A 101 22.96 -9.92 -0.15
N TYR A 102 21.82 -10.28 0.43
CA TYR A 102 20.94 -9.39 1.18
C TYR A 102 20.46 -10.06 2.49
N PRO A 103 21.27 -10.01 3.55
CA PRO A 103 20.95 -10.62 4.85
C PRO A 103 19.80 -9.90 5.58
N PHE A 104 19.31 -10.48 6.69
CA PHE A 104 18.14 -9.96 7.43
C PHE A 104 18.23 -8.50 7.89
N ASP A 105 19.42 -8.02 8.24
CA ASP A 105 19.69 -6.64 8.63
C ASP A 105 19.75 -5.67 7.42
N ASN A 106 19.82 -6.21 6.20
CA ASN A 106 19.76 -5.48 4.95
C ASN A 106 19.03 -6.30 3.85
N PRO A 107 17.72 -6.58 4.04
CA PRO A 107 17.02 -7.57 3.23
C PRO A 107 16.80 -7.09 1.79
N LEU A 108 16.57 -8.03 0.88
CA LEU A 108 16.38 -7.74 -0.54
C LEU A 108 15.14 -6.89 -0.75
N THR A 109 14.03 -7.30 -0.15
CA THR A 109 12.72 -6.67 -0.25
C THR A 109 11.82 -7.09 0.93
N VAL A 110 10.64 -6.46 1.03
CA VAL A 110 9.53 -6.94 1.85
C VAL A 110 8.46 -7.58 0.97
N LEU A 111 7.94 -8.71 1.41
CA LEU A 111 6.78 -9.39 0.87
C LEU A 111 5.61 -9.19 1.85
N ARG A 112 4.43 -8.96 1.30
CA ARG A 112 3.18 -8.94 2.06
C ARG A 112 2.24 -10.02 1.50
N ARG A 113 1.64 -10.81 2.38
CA ARG A 113 0.76 -11.93 2.03
C ARG A 113 -0.58 -11.73 2.70
N HIS A 114 -1.64 -11.66 1.91
CA HIS A 114 -2.99 -11.54 2.44
C HIS A 114 -3.43 -12.88 3.02
N TRP A 115 -3.84 -12.94 4.30
CA TRP A 115 -4.12 -14.22 4.97
C TRP A 115 -5.29 -14.99 4.32
N LEU A 116 -6.39 -14.30 4.01
CA LEU A 116 -7.60 -14.95 3.46
C LEU A 116 -7.43 -15.46 2.02
N THR A 117 -6.73 -14.69 1.17
CA THR A 117 -6.66 -14.95 -0.28
C THR A 117 -5.37 -15.62 -0.71
N ASP A 118 -4.44 -15.78 0.22
CA ASP A 118 -3.08 -16.22 -0.02
C ASP A 118 -2.30 -15.37 -1.04
N ARG A 119 -2.78 -14.16 -1.33
CA ARG A 119 -2.23 -13.32 -2.37
C ARG A 119 -0.95 -12.66 -1.89
N GLU A 120 0.15 -12.98 -2.56
CA GLU A 120 1.45 -12.35 -2.33
C GLU A 120 1.65 -11.10 -3.19
N MET A 121 2.23 -10.08 -2.56
CA MET A 121 2.79 -8.92 -3.23
C MET A 121 4.16 -8.64 -2.64
N HIS A 122 5.11 -8.16 -3.43
CA HIS A 122 6.43 -7.76 -2.96
C HIS A 122 6.70 -6.30 -3.31
N TYR A 123 7.58 -5.68 -2.54
CA TYR A 123 7.93 -4.28 -2.70
C TYR A 123 9.12 -4.15 -3.64
N THR A 124 8.86 -3.67 -4.85
CA THR A 124 9.85 -3.67 -5.91
C THR A 124 10.91 -2.58 -5.76
N THR A 125 11.97 -2.67 -6.55
CA THR A 125 12.92 -1.57 -6.74
C THR A 125 12.29 -0.35 -7.42
N GLU A 126 11.09 -0.49 -7.99
CA GLU A 126 10.25 0.63 -8.45
C GLU A 126 9.38 1.21 -7.33
N LEU A 127 9.70 0.91 -6.06
CA LEU A 127 9.07 1.47 -4.86
C LEU A 127 7.54 1.31 -4.81
N ARG A 128 7.03 0.25 -5.46
CA ARG A 128 5.62 -0.09 -5.50
C ARG A 128 5.40 -1.55 -5.18
N TRP A 129 4.20 -1.86 -4.71
CA TRP A 129 3.77 -3.23 -4.49
C TRP A 129 3.35 -3.89 -5.80
N GLU A 130 4.03 -4.97 -6.16
CA GLU A 130 3.67 -5.78 -7.32
C GLU A 130 3.26 -7.19 -6.90
N ARG A 131 2.36 -7.80 -7.69
CA ARG A 131 1.96 -9.19 -7.46
C ARG A 131 3.09 -10.11 -7.91
N GLY A 132 3.49 -11.03 -7.05
CA GLY A 132 4.48 -12.05 -7.37
C GLY A 132 5.23 -12.53 -6.14
N SER A 133 5.83 -13.71 -6.26
CA SER A 133 6.75 -14.27 -5.27
C SER A 133 8.17 -13.80 -5.56
N VAL A 134 8.98 -13.65 -4.51
CA VAL A 134 10.41 -13.37 -4.61
C VAL A 134 11.16 -14.54 -3.98
N GLU A 135 12.20 -15.02 -4.67
CA GLU A 135 13.06 -16.08 -4.15
C GLU A 135 13.92 -15.56 -2.98
N GLY A 136 14.13 -16.41 -1.99
CA GLY A 136 14.90 -16.08 -0.79
C GLY A 136 14.29 -16.68 0.48
N ARG A 137 15.05 -16.62 1.57
CA ARG A 137 14.57 -17.01 2.89
C ARG A 137 13.57 -15.97 3.37
N ARG A 138 12.40 -16.41 3.83
CA ARG A 138 11.34 -15.55 4.34
C ARG A 138 11.46 -15.44 5.85
N ALA A 139 11.71 -14.25 6.36
CA ALA A 139 11.67 -13.97 7.79
C ALA A 139 10.45 -13.10 8.09
N ARG A 140 9.54 -13.58 8.94
CA ARG A 140 8.34 -12.81 9.32
C ARG A 140 8.75 -11.56 10.08
N ILE A 141 8.13 -10.42 9.77
CA ILE A 141 8.43 -9.13 10.38
C ILE A 141 7.14 -8.40 10.78
N SER A 142 7.26 -7.47 11.72
CA SER A 142 6.14 -6.59 12.09
C SER A 142 5.82 -5.60 10.96
N THR A 143 4.64 -4.97 10.98
CA THR A 143 4.30 -3.88 10.04
C THR A 143 5.30 -2.72 10.16
N ALA A 144 5.72 -2.37 11.38
CA ALA A 144 6.70 -1.32 11.61
C ALA A 144 8.08 -1.68 11.02
N ASP A 145 8.49 -2.94 11.11
CA ASP A 145 9.72 -3.41 10.49
C ASP A 145 9.58 -3.52 8.96
N ALA A 146 8.39 -3.82 8.44
CA ALA A 146 8.12 -3.76 7.00
C ALA A 146 8.34 -2.36 6.43
N ASP A 147 7.95 -1.31 7.16
CA ASP A 147 8.25 0.07 6.78
C ASP A 147 9.75 0.37 6.81
N LYS A 148 10.50 -0.12 7.81
CA LYS A 148 11.97 -0.01 7.82
C LYS A 148 12.61 -0.72 6.62
N VAL A 149 12.11 -1.90 6.24
CA VAL A 149 12.61 -2.61 5.05
C VAL A 149 12.29 -1.84 3.78
N LYS A 150 11.08 -1.27 3.64
CA LYS A 150 10.76 -0.37 2.52
C LYS A 150 11.70 0.84 2.48
N ASP A 151 12.08 1.38 3.63
CA ASP A 151 13.08 2.44 3.72
C ASP A 151 14.45 1.95 3.23
N ILE A 152 14.92 0.77 3.64
CA ILE A 152 16.17 0.17 3.15
C ILE A 152 16.17 -0.04 1.63
N VAL A 153 15.10 -0.65 1.09
CA VAL A 153 14.95 -0.84 -0.36
C VAL A 153 14.99 0.51 -1.07
N ALA A 154 14.30 1.51 -0.53
CA ALA A 154 14.26 2.82 -1.12
C ALA A 154 15.59 3.55 -1.05
N MET A 155 16.33 3.46 0.05
CA MET A 155 17.69 4.00 0.15
C MET A 155 18.63 3.34 -0.87
N ARG A 156 18.48 2.03 -1.09
CA ARG A 156 19.26 1.28 -2.09
C ARG A 156 18.95 1.74 -3.52
N VAL A 157 17.67 2.01 -3.80
CA VAL A 157 17.22 2.52 -5.10
C VAL A 157 17.63 3.97 -5.30
N SER A 158 17.42 4.83 -4.30
CA SER A 158 17.65 6.27 -4.40
C SER A 158 19.14 6.64 -4.31
N GLY A 159 19.95 5.90 -3.56
CA GLY A 159 21.33 6.30 -3.26
C GLY A 159 21.43 7.44 -2.21
N ASP A 160 20.30 7.88 -1.63
CA ASP A 160 20.23 8.90 -0.58
C ASP A 160 19.46 8.34 0.62
N ALA A 161 20.12 8.32 1.78
CA ALA A 161 19.57 7.78 3.02
C ALA A 161 18.43 8.64 3.63
N THR A 162 18.26 9.87 3.15
CA THR A 162 17.35 10.85 3.75
C THR A 162 16.08 11.10 2.93
N HIS A 163 16.12 10.83 1.62
CA HIS A 163 15.01 11.11 0.71
C HIS A 163 14.82 10.03 -0.36
N ARG A 164 13.56 9.80 -0.73
CA ARG A 164 13.16 9.14 -1.98
C ARG A 164 12.86 10.22 -3.00
N TYR A 165 13.37 10.08 -4.23
CA TYR A 165 13.13 11.03 -5.31
C TYR A 165 12.22 10.42 -6.36
N TYR A 166 11.31 11.24 -6.88
CA TYR A 166 10.36 10.86 -7.90
C TYR A 166 10.36 11.91 -9.01
N VAL A 167 10.20 11.45 -10.24
CA VAL A 167 9.70 12.29 -11.33
C VAL A 167 8.23 11.99 -11.52
N ILE A 168 7.42 13.05 -11.61
CA ILE A 168 5.99 12.95 -11.85
C ILE A 168 5.76 13.36 -13.30
N THR A 169 5.33 12.40 -14.12
CA THR A 169 4.87 12.63 -15.49
C THR A 169 3.35 12.60 -15.54
N ASN A 170 2.76 13.08 -16.63
CA ASN A 170 1.31 13.02 -16.85
C ASN A 170 1.01 12.99 -18.37
N PRO A 171 -0.25 12.84 -18.81
CA PRO A 171 -0.56 12.75 -20.25
C PRO A 171 -0.12 13.97 -21.08
N PHE A 172 0.05 15.13 -20.46
CA PHE A 172 0.47 16.38 -21.13
C PHE A 172 1.99 16.60 -21.09
N GLU A 173 2.68 15.94 -20.15
CA GLU A 173 4.14 15.93 -19.98
C GLU A 173 4.59 14.49 -19.67
N PRO A 174 4.57 13.59 -20.66
CA PRO A 174 4.81 12.16 -20.44
C PRO A 174 6.29 11.81 -20.32
N ASP A 175 7.18 12.73 -20.69
CA ASP A 175 8.62 12.51 -20.73
C ASP A 175 9.24 12.57 -19.33
N VAL A 176 9.88 11.48 -18.90
CA VAL A 176 10.57 11.39 -17.61
C VAL A 176 11.85 12.22 -17.54
N ASP A 177 12.44 12.57 -18.68
CA ASP A 177 13.60 13.46 -18.77
C ASP A 177 13.21 14.94 -18.87
N ASN A 178 11.93 15.23 -19.12
CA ASN A 178 11.31 16.54 -19.01
C ASN A 178 10.00 16.46 -18.19
N PRO A 179 10.09 16.11 -16.89
CA PRO A 179 8.90 15.77 -16.14
C PRO A 179 8.03 16.99 -15.83
N ALA A 180 6.78 16.72 -15.48
CA ALA A 180 5.87 17.75 -15.00
C ALA A 180 6.37 18.34 -13.68
N LEU A 181 6.79 17.47 -12.75
CA LEU A 181 7.35 17.83 -11.46
C LEU A 181 8.50 16.88 -11.08
N ILE A 182 9.45 17.42 -10.33
CA ILE A 182 10.44 16.63 -9.59
C ILE A 182 10.05 16.72 -8.12
N ALA A 183 9.84 15.58 -7.47
CA ALA A 183 9.38 15.51 -6.10
C ALA A 183 10.30 14.65 -5.24
N ARG A 184 10.27 14.86 -3.92
CA ARG A 184 10.94 14.00 -2.97
C ARG A 184 10.13 13.80 -1.70
N GLU A 185 10.34 12.66 -1.07
CA GLU A 185 9.73 12.24 0.20
C GLU A 185 10.85 12.01 1.20
N ARG A 186 10.72 12.58 2.39
CA ARG A 186 11.71 12.38 3.46
C ARG A 186 11.50 11.02 4.15
N ILE A 187 12.58 10.26 4.31
CA ILE A 187 12.57 8.94 4.96
C ILE A 187 12.72 9.08 6.49
N GLY A 188 11.99 8.26 7.27
CA GLY A 188 12.29 8.02 8.70
C GLY A 188 11.72 9.00 9.73
N TRP A 189 10.78 9.87 9.35
CA TRP A 189 10.04 10.71 10.30
C TRP A 189 8.57 10.31 10.19
N GLY A 190 7.91 9.90 11.29
CA GLY A 190 6.56 9.28 11.33
C GLY A 190 5.39 10.08 10.71
N SER A 191 5.66 11.18 10.02
CA SER A 191 4.77 11.85 9.08
C SER A 191 5.47 11.96 7.71
N GLU A 192 4.84 11.44 6.66
CA GLU A 192 5.30 11.59 5.28
C GLU A 192 5.45 13.08 4.92
N TYR A 193 6.69 13.57 4.80
CA TYR A 193 6.95 14.93 4.37
C TYR A 193 7.31 14.92 2.90
N HIS A 194 6.42 15.49 2.08
CA HIS A 194 6.57 15.56 0.63
C HIS A 194 6.97 16.97 0.21
N GLU A 195 7.90 17.04 -0.74
CA GLU A 195 8.35 18.29 -1.34
C GLU A 195 8.36 18.15 -2.86
N HIS A 196 8.22 19.26 -3.57
CA HIS A 196 8.57 19.33 -4.99
C HIS A 196 9.55 20.47 -5.25
N TYR A 197 10.28 20.36 -6.36
CA TYR A 197 11.24 21.35 -6.77
C TYR A 197 10.56 22.46 -7.61
N ASN A 198 10.78 23.72 -7.22
CA ASN A 198 10.31 24.91 -7.93
C ASN A 198 11.32 26.06 -7.70
N GLY A 199 12.55 25.89 -8.20
CA GLY A 199 13.69 26.77 -7.88
C GLY A 199 14.28 26.56 -6.48
N GLY A 200 13.55 25.84 -5.63
CA GLY A 200 13.96 25.27 -4.35
C GLY A 200 12.99 24.15 -3.97
N TRP A 201 13.31 23.39 -2.93
CA TRP A 201 12.39 22.39 -2.38
C TRP A 201 11.33 23.08 -1.53
N ILE A 202 10.06 22.88 -1.89
CA ILE A 202 8.93 23.44 -1.15
C ILE A 202 7.96 22.33 -0.75
N GLY A 203 7.40 22.46 0.45
CA GLY A 203 6.41 21.54 0.98
C GLY A 203 5.23 21.37 0.03
N SER A 204 4.77 20.13 -0.14
CA SER A 204 3.77 19.76 -1.13
C SER A 204 3.01 18.51 -0.71
N ASN A 205 1.91 18.22 -1.40
CA ASN A 205 1.22 16.93 -1.32
C ASN A 205 1.25 16.18 -2.66
N ALA A 206 2.17 16.53 -3.57
CA ALA A 206 2.20 15.98 -4.94
C ALA A 206 2.33 14.45 -4.97
N ILE A 207 3.30 13.91 -4.21
CA ILE A 207 3.54 12.46 -4.12
C ILE A 207 2.29 11.75 -3.59
N TYR A 208 1.77 12.21 -2.45
CA TYR A 208 0.54 11.67 -1.88
C TYR A 208 -0.64 11.73 -2.87
N SER A 209 -0.83 12.87 -3.53
CA SER A 209 -1.98 13.10 -4.42
C SER A 209 -1.92 12.21 -5.66
N VAL A 210 -0.74 12.04 -6.26
CA VAL A 210 -0.56 11.15 -7.40
C VAL A 210 -0.61 9.68 -6.98
N GLY A 211 0.06 9.32 -5.89
CA GLY A 211 0.12 7.95 -5.39
C GLY A 211 -1.25 7.39 -4.98
N ASN A 212 -2.16 8.24 -4.50
CA ASN A 212 -3.53 7.86 -4.15
C ASN A 212 -4.54 8.12 -5.28
N GLY A 213 -4.10 8.59 -6.45
CA GLY A 213 -4.98 8.85 -7.59
C GLY A 213 -5.91 10.06 -7.43
N PHE A 214 -5.66 10.96 -6.47
CA PHE A 214 -6.39 12.22 -6.33
C PHE A 214 -6.04 13.22 -7.44
N VAL A 215 -4.81 13.13 -7.95
CA VAL A 215 -4.32 13.93 -9.08
C VAL A 215 -3.69 12.97 -10.08
N ASN A 216 -3.93 13.19 -11.37
CA ASN A 216 -3.22 12.39 -12.36
C ASN A 216 -1.73 12.69 -12.34
N GLY A 217 -1.00 11.60 -12.34
CA GLY A 217 0.37 11.54 -12.73
C GLY A 217 0.85 10.10 -12.65
N GLU A 218 2.07 9.90 -13.05
CA GLU A 218 2.78 8.66 -12.83
C GLU A 218 4.01 8.98 -11.99
N LEU A 219 4.08 8.39 -10.81
CA LEU A 219 5.25 8.47 -9.95
C LEU A 219 6.28 7.49 -10.48
N THR A 220 7.35 8.02 -11.07
CA THR A 220 8.51 7.22 -11.46
C THR A 220 9.64 7.47 -10.46
N PRO A 221 10.02 6.49 -9.65
CA PRO A 221 11.17 6.62 -8.75
C PRO A 221 12.45 6.87 -9.54
N VAL A 222 13.32 7.74 -9.03
CA VAL A 222 14.63 8.02 -9.62
C VAL A 222 15.72 8.04 -8.55
N LYS A 223 16.95 7.74 -8.98
CA LYS A 223 18.13 7.91 -8.13
C LYS A 223 18.38 9.39 -7.82
N ALA A 224 18.95 9.66 -6.66
CA ALA A 224 19.32 10.99 -6.20
C ALA A 224 20.23 11.71 -7.20
N GLU A 225 21.16 11.00 -7.85
CA GLU A 225 22.03 11.62 -8.87
C GLU A 225 21.23 12.03 -10.12
N ARG A 226 20.21 11.26 -10.51
CA ARG A 226 19.34 11.64 -11.62
C ARG A 226 18.45 12.81 -11.24
N ALA A 227 17.87 12.78 -10.03
CA ALA A 227 17.10 13.90 -9.51
C ALA A 227 17.94 15.19 -9.44
N ALA A 228 19.19 15.11 -9.00
CA ALA A 228 20.10 16.24 -8.95
C ALA A 228 20.42 16.79 -10.36
N ARG A 229 20.65 15.92 -11.35
CA ARG A 229 20.84 16.36 -12.75
C ARG A 229 19.59 17.04 -13.30
N LEU A 230 18.41 16.44 -13.07
CA LEU A 230 17.14 17.02 -13.49
C LEU A 230 16.93 18.36 -12.82
N VAL A 231 17.15 18.49 -11.50
CA VAL A 231 17.05 19.77 -10.78
C VAL A 231 17.98 20.85 -11.36
N GLN A 232 19.17 20.48 -11.84
CA GLN A 232 20.10 21.43 -12.46
C GLN A 232 19.65 21.89 -13.86
N SER A 233 19.07 21.00 -14.66
CA SER A 233 18.64 21.30 -16.04
C SER A 233 17.20 21.78 -16.14
N TRP A 234 16.38 21.45 -15.14
CA TRP A 234 14.95 21.72 -15.13
C TRP A 234 14.69 23.15 -14.68
N THR A 235 14.00 23.88 -15.53
CA THR A 235 13.55 25.23 -15.24
C THR A 235 12.09 25.17 -14.81
N PRO A 236 11.72 25.70 -13.64
CA PRO A 236 10.32 25.75 -13.25
C PRO A 236 9.52 26.52 -14.29
N ARG A 237 8.36 25.98 -14.69
CA ARG A 237 7.53 26.62 -15.71
C ARG A 237 6.98 27.95 -15.15
N PRO A 238 7.03 29.05 -15.94
CA PRO A 238 6.51 30.35 -15.52
C PRO A 238 5.04 30.30 -15.07
N GLU A 239 4.67 31.14 -14.10
CA GLU A 239 3.31 31.19 -13.55
C GLU A 239 2.22 31.53 -14.60
N GLY A 240 2.60 32.24 -15.67
CA GLY A 240 1.71 32.60 -16.79
C GLY A 240 1.54 31.53 -17.87
N THR A 241 2.41 30.52 -17.95
CA THR A 241 2.25 29.36 -18.86
C THR A 241 1.45 28.23 -18.23
N ARG A 242 0.94 28.44 -17.01
CA ARG A 242 0.25 27.42 -16.23
C ARG A 242 -1.08 26.99 -16.82
N VAL A 243 -1.66 27.72 -17.78
CA VAL A 243 -2.92 27.32 -18.42
C VAL A 243 -2.66 26.92 -19.87
N ARG A 244 -2.76 25.63 -20.16
CA ARG A 244 -2.70 25.08 -21.52
C ARG A 244 -4.08 24.60 -21.94
N TYR A 245 -4.40 24.68 -23.22
CA TYR A 245 -5.69 24.25 -23.76
C TYR A 245 -5.47 23.06 -24.68
N PHE A 246 -6.33 22.05 -24.59
CA PHE A 246 -6.26 20.88 -25.44
C PHE A 246 -7.65 20.56 -25.99
N ALA A 247 -7.68 20.23 -27.27
CA ALA A 247 -8.80 19.55 -27.90
C ALA A 247 -8.61 18.04 -27.74
N CYS A 248 -9.65 17.35 -27.26
CA CYS A 248 -9.65 15.90 -27.06
C CYS A 248 -10.48 15.23 -28.16
N PHE A 249 -9.90 14.26 -28.87
CA PHE A 249 -10.53 13.55 -29.99
C PHE A 249 -10.71 12.08 -29.65
N ASP A 250 -11.88 11.50 -29.94
CA ASP A 250 -12.21 10.09 -29.71
C ASP A 250 -12.00 9.23 -30.98
N GLY A 251 -11.03 9.61 -31.82
CA GLY A 251 -10.78 9.00 -33.14
C GLY A 251 -11.65 9.53 -34.28
N ARG A 252 -12.42 10.61 -34.05
CA ARG A 252 -13.22 11.32 -35.07
C ARG A 252 -12.56 12.63 -35.51
N ASP A 253 -12.98 13.16 -36.66
CA ASP A 253 -12.47 14.43 -37.22
C ASP A 253 -12.86 15.68 -36.41
N ALA A 254 -13.74 15.55 -35.42
CA ALA A 254 -14.19 16.65 -34.58
C ALA A 254 -13.84 16.39 -33.10
N PRO A 255 -13.42 17.42 -32.35
CA PRO A 255 -13.22 17.28 -30.91
C PRO A 255 -14.48 16.85 -30.20
N ARG A 256 -14.30 16.01 -29.20
CA ARG A 256 -15.36 15.71 -28.25
C ARG A 256 -15.37 16.70 -27.09
N LEU A 257 -14.19 17.09 -26.63
CA LEU A 257 -14.02 17.90 -25.43
C LEU A 257 -12.96 18.97 -25.66
N LEU A 258 -13.11 20.07 -24.93
CA LEU A 258 -12.09 21.08 -24.75
C LEU A 258 -11.69 21.05 -23.28
N VAL A 259 -10.42 20.81 -23.00
CA VAL A 259 -9.89 20.84 -21.65
C VAL A 259 -8.89 21.98 -21.51
N ARG A 260 -8.86 22.58 -20.32
CA ARG A 260 -7.76 23.43 -19.90
C ARG A 260 -7.04 22.76 -18.76
N VAL A 261 -5.74 22.80 -18.82
CA VAL A 261 -4.84 22.22 -17.84
C VAL A 261 -4.20 23.35 -17.08
N ARG A 262 -4.31 23.32 -15.76
CA ARG A 262 -3.70 24.27 -14.84
C ARG A 262 -2.60 23.60 -14.04
N GLU A 263 -1.37 24.08 -14.13
CA GLU A 263 -0.33 23.69 -13.18
C GLU A 263 -0.59 24.34 -11.82
N GLU A 264 -0.73 23.51 -10.78
CA GLU A 264 -0.84 23.95 -9.39
C GLU A 264 0.26 23.30 -8.54
N SER A 265 0.57 23.91 -7.39
CA SER A 265 1.48 23.34 -6.40
C SER A 265 0.93 22.00 -5.87
N GLY A 266 1.37 20.90 -6.46
CA GLY A 266 0.84 19.55 -6.19
C GLY A 266 0.53 18.72 -7.44
N GLY A 267 0.55 19.32 -8.64
CA GLY A 267 0.30 18.61 -9.90
C GLY A 267 -0.56 19.42 -10.86
N LEU A 268 -1.19 18.74 -11.80
CA LEU A 268 -2.11 19.40 -12.73
C LEU A 268 -3.54 19.39 -12.17
N ARG A 269 -4.28 20.44 -12.45
CA ARG A 269 -5.75 20.43 -12.41
C ARG A 269 -6.28 20.52 -13.82
N VAL A 270 -7.19 19.63 -14.17
CA VAL A 270 -7.87 19.70 -15.46
C VAL A 270 -9.27 20.23 -15.23
N ALA A 271 -9.67 21.16 -16.09
CA ALA A 271 -11.06 21.56 -16.20
C ALA A 271 -11.58 21.29 -17.61
N GLU A 272 -12.74 20.67 -17.70
CA GLU A 272 -13.50 20.46 -18.92
C GLU A 272 -14.38 21.67 -19.20
N TYR A 273 -14.47 22.03 -20.46
CA TYR A 273 -15.43 23.00 -20.92
C TYR A 273 -16.79 22.33 -21.19
N ARG A 274 -17.85 22.82 -20.56
CA ARG A 274 -19.23 22.39 -20.83
C ARG A 274 -19.95 23.41 -21.69
N PRO A 275 -20.31 23.08 -22.94
CA PRO A 275 -20.95 24.04 -23.82
C PRO A 275 -22.36 24.43 -23.37
N GLU A 276 -23.06 23.57 -22.63
CA GLU A 276 -24.47 23.77 -22.26
C GLU A 276 -24.68 25.03 -21.42
N ASP A 277 -23.80 25.29 -20.47
CA ASP A 277 -23.80 26.47 -19.60
C ASP A 277 -22.65 27.43 -19.88
N GLY A 278 -21.69 27.00 -20.70
CA GLY A 278 -20.50 27.75 -21.06
C GLY A 278 -19.46 27.87 -19.94
N GLY A 279 -19.50 26.96 -18.97
CA GLY A 279 -18.61 26.91 -17.80
C GLY A 279 -17.41 25.98 -17.95
N TRP A 280 -16.48 26.10 -16.99
CA TRP A 280 -15.35 25.18 -16.83
C TRP A 280 -15.55 24.39 -15.53
N TYR A 281 -15.51 23.07 -15.62
CA TYR A 281 -15.76 22.17 -14.50
C TYR A 281 -14.56 21.31 -14.25
N LEU A 282 -14.26 21.00 -12.99
CA LEU A 282 -13.19 20.09 -12.65
C LEU A 282 -13.43 18.76 -13.37
N GLY A 283 -12.46 18.34 -14.19
CA GLY A 283 -12.51 17.09 -14.93
C GLY A 283 -11.78 15.98 -14.20
N ASP A 284 -12.25 14.74 -14.36
CA ASP A 284 -11.48 13.55 -13.99
C ASP A 284 -10.53 13.21 -15.14
N MET A 285 -9.24 13.41 -14.92
CA MET A 285 -8.27 13.19 -15.97
C MET A 285 -7.88 11.74 -16.20
N GLY A 286 -8.26 10.79 -15.34
CA GLY A 286 -8.02 9.35 -15.58
C GLY A 286 -8.65 8.86 -16.90
N SER A 287 -9.74 9.52 -17.30
CA SER A 287 -10.46 9.25 -18.55
C SER A 287 -9.71 9.73 -19.80
N TYR A 288 -8.93 10.83 -19.72
CA TYR A 288 -8.35 11.41 -20.95
C TYR A 288 -7.22 10.59 -21.57
N ARG A 289 -6.38 9.94 -20.76
CA ARG A 289 -5.24 9.14 -21.26
C ARG A 289 -5.69 7.87 -22.00
N ARG A 290 -6.87 7.35 -21.66
CA ARG A 290 -7.39 6.09 -22.24
C ARG A 290 -8.27 6.33 -23.46
N ASP A 291 -9.03 7.42 -23.46
CA ASP A 291 -10.16 7.56 -24.36
C ASP A 291 -9.96 8.62 -25.45
N TYR A 292 -8.90 9.44 -25.37
CA TYR A 292 -8.73 10.56 -26.29
C TYR A 292 -7.30 10.79 -26.78
N ASP A 293 -7.19 11.19 -28.06
CA ASP A 293 -6.02 11.86 -28.61
C ASP A 293 -6.05 13.34 -28.19
N LEU A 294 -4.95 13.82 -27.63
CA LEU A 294 -4.83 15.18 -27.09
C LEU A 294 -4.03 16.06 -28.04
N VAL A 295 -4.64 17.14 -28.53
CA VAL A 295 -3.96 18.15 -29.36
C VAL A 295 -3.93 19.46 -28.60
N GLU A 296 -2.72 19.95 -28.29
CA GLU A 296 -2.54 21.27 -27.71
C GLU A 296 -2.95 22.35 -28.71
N ILE A 297 -3.70 23.34 -28.23
CA ILE A 297 -4.19 24.46 -29.02
C ILE A 297 -3.90 25.77 -28.29
N SER A 298 -3.84 26.87 -29.06
CA SER A 298 -3.71 28.20 -28.45
C SER A 298 -4.96 28.56 -27.64
N GLU A 299 -4.83 29.48 -26.70
CA GLU A 299 -5.97 30.02 -25.95
C GLU A 299 -7.03 30.63 -26.88
N GLU A 300 -6.59 31.35 -27.92
CA GLU A 300 -7.47 31.93 -28.94
C GLU A 300 -8.25 30.85 -29.70
N ALA A 301 -7.58 29.75 -30.07
CA ALA A 301 -8.23 28.60 -30.68
C ALA A 301 -9.21 27.95 -29.70
N GLY A 302 -8.83 27.77 -28.43
CA GLY A 302 -9.71 27.26 -27.38
C GLY A 302 -10.97 28.11 -27.18
N ALA A 303 -10.83 29.44 -27.14
CA ALA A 303 -11.96 30.37 -27.04
C ALA A 303 -12.88 30.32 -28.27
N GLY A 304 -12.28 30.22 -29.47
CA GLY A 304 -13.01 30.02 -30.72
C GLY A 304 -13.81 28.72 -30.73
N TRP A 305 -13.22 27.65 -30.22
CA TRP A 305 -13.83 26.32 -30.13
C TRP A 305 -14.93 26.24 -29.10
N ALA A 306 -14.73 26.82 -27.90
CA ALA A 306 -15.76 26.96 -26.89
C ALA A 306 -17.01 27.68 -27.45
N SER A 307 -16.79 28.66 -28.32
CA SER A 307 -17.85 29.41 -29.00
C SER A 307 -18.48 28.62 -30.18
N GLY A 308 -17.71 27.75 -30.85
CA GLY A 308 -18.18 26.82 -31.88
C GLY A 308 -19.06 25.70 -31.32
N LEU A 309 -18.60 25.03 -30.26
CA LEU A 309 -19.33 23.97 -29.56
C LEU A 309 -20.70 24.46 -29.05
N ARG A 310 -20.75 25.66 -28.48
CA ARG A 310 -22.01 26.31 -28.07
C ARG A 310 -23.00 26.51 -29.21
N ARG A 311 -22.52 26.85 -30.41
CA ARG A 311 -23.36 27.05 -31.60
C ARG A 311 -23.86 25.72 -32.16
N TYR A 312 -23.01 24.70 -32.21
CA TYR A 312 -23.38 23.37 -32.70
C TYR A 312 -24.52 22.75 -31.88
N GLN A 313 -24.42 22.77 -30.55
CA GLN A 313 -25.48 22.21 -29.69
C GLN A 313 -26.81 22.97 -29.79
N ARG A 314 -26.78 24.31 -29.86
CA ARG A 314 -28.00 25.12 -30.05
C ARG A 314 -28.69 24.89 -31.39
N GLY A 315 -27.97 24.44 -32.41
CA GLY A 315 -28.54 24.08 -33.70
C GLY A 315 -29.16 22.67 -33.76
N GLN A 316 -28.95 21.84 -32.74
CA GLN A 316 -29.50 20.49 -32.63
C GLN A 316 -30.65 20.35 -31.62
N ALA A 317 -30.96 21.41 -30.86
CA ALA A 317 -32.09 21.49 -29.93
C ALA A 317 -33.29 22.18 -30.59
#